data_AF-A0A1H1L8Y1-F1
#
_entry.id   AF-A0A1H1L8Y1-F1
#
_cell.length_a   1.000
_cell.length_b   1.000
_cell.length_c   1.000
_cell.angle_alpha   90.00
_cell.angle_beta   90.00
_cell.angle_gamma   90.00
#
_symmetry.space_group_name_H-M   'P 1'
#
loop_
_entity.id
_entity.type
_entity.pdbx_description
1 polymer ?
#
loop_
_entity_poly.entity_id
_entity_poly.type
_entity_poly.pdbx_seq_one_letter_code
_entity_poly.pdbx_strand_id
1 'polypeptide(L)'
;MKPIRSATTAAVIGATTASIVTALIFGQTLPSPEPSPTSAVAPTDEPTATTTDETHDIRVSADETEPLPEPVPDPETPPTEPEPEPTPTPTPTPDPELQVQEIGGTIRWANRYQWALVDDRAHASYGTSHVLVLKDRVRIFYEFGAAEVRDFSVTVDDEFASADVRVGASVGLTYADVFFFMGNSKKRVNPSLLSKKGANVWYSGSFNVLSPPEPAQ
;
A
#
# COMPACT_ATOMS: atom_id res chain seq x y z
N MET A 1 72.97 1.16 -36.24
CA MET A 1 71.52 1.25 -35.97
C MET A 1 71.18 0.24 -34.87
N LYS A 2 70.52 0.70 -33.81
CA LYS A 2 70.35 0.01 -32.51
C LYS A 2 68.86 -0.33 -32.36
N PRO A 3 68.44 -1.57 -32.04
CA PRO A 3 67.03 -1.85 -31.84
C PRO A 3 66.57 -1.39 -30.46
N ILE A 4 65.48 -0.62 -30.44
CA ILE A 4 64.78 -0.14 -29.24
C ILE A 4 63.97 -1.31 -28.68
N ARG A 5 64.27 -1.71 -27.44
CA ARG A 5 63.46 -2.68 -26.69
C ARG A 5 62.26 -1.95 -26.08
N SER A 6 61.06 -2.39 -26.40
CA SER A 6 59.84 -1.98 -25.67
C SER A 6 59.77 -2.72 -24.35
N ALA A 7 59.58 -1.98 -23.27
CA ALA A 7 59.36 -2.49 -21.92
C ALA A 7 57.87 -2.77 -21.72
N THR A 8 57.53 -4.00 -21.40
CA THR A 8 56.20 -4.40 -20.92
C THR A 8 56.16 -4.23 -19.40
N THR A 9 55.45 -3.20 -18.93
CA THR A 9 55.14 -3.04 -17.50
C THR A 9 53.91 -3.87 -17.17
N ALA A 10 54.10 -4.95 -16.41
CA ALA A 10 53.02 -5.70 -15.79
C ALA A 10 52.61 -5.01 -14.48
N ALA A 11 51.38 -4.51 -14.41
CA ALA A 11 50.80 -4.02 -13.16
C ALA A 11 50.15 -5.19 -12.41
N VAL A 12 50.68 -5.48 -11.23
CA VAL A 12 50.12 -6.41 -10.23
C VAL A 12 48.94 -5.71 -9.55
N ILE A 13 47.72 -6.22 -9.72
CA ILE A 13 46.53 -5.76 -8.98
C ILE A 13 46.29 -6.75 -7.84
N GLY A 14 46.36 -6.23 -6.61
CA GLY A 14 46.09 -6.96 -5.38
C GLY A 14 44.61 -7.35 -5.26
N ALA A 15 44.36 -8.62 -4.93
CA ALA A 15 43.05 -9.12 -4.58
C ALA A 15 42.76 -8.79 -3.11
N THR A 16 41.79 -7.91 -2.85
CA THR A 16 41.21 -7.74 -1.52
C THR A 16 39.96 -8.60 -1.43
N THR A 17 40.02 -9.64 -0.60
CA THR A 17 38.91 -10.55 -0.28
C THR A 17 37.79 -9.81 0.44
N ALA A 18 36.60 -9.74 -0.17
CA ALA A 18 35.37 -9.34 0.51
C ALA A 18 34.64 -10.59 1.01
N SER A 19 34.49 -10.70 2.33
CA SER A 19 33.74 -11.75 3.00
C SER A 19 32.25 -11.67 2.66
N ILE A 20 31.70 -12.77 2.17
CA ILE A 20 30.26 -12.95 1.96
C ILE A 20 29.66 -13.41 3.29
N VAL A 21 28.83 -12.56 3.90
CA VAL A 21 27.97 -12.95 5.03
C VAL A 21 26.67 -13.47 4.43
N THR A 22 26.53 -14.80 4.39
CA THR A 22 25.27 -15.48 4.08
C THR A 22 24.37 -15.41 5.31
N ALA A 23 23.40 -14.50 5.32
CA ALA A 23 22.32 -14.53 6.30
C ALA A 23 21.31 -15.62 5.89
N LEU A 24 21.35 -16.76 6.59
CA LEU A 24 20.32 -17.78 6.56
C LEU A 24 19.10 -17.23 7.32
N ILE A 25 18.03 -16.85 6.62
CA ILE A 25 16.75 -16.51 7.25
C ILE A 25 15.90 -17.79 7.29
N PHE A 26 15.81 -18.38 8.47
CA PHE A 26 14.87 -19.46 8.79
C PHE A 26 13.43 -18.94 8.75
N GLY A 27 12.54 -19.77 8.21
CA GLY A 27 11.13 -19.46 8.01
C GLY A 27 10.38 -19.24 9.33
N GLN A 28 9.65 -18.14 9.38
CA GLN A 28 8.53 -17.94 10.29
C GLN A 28 7.25 -18.05 9.46
N THR A 29 6.49 -19.13 9.69
CA THR A 29 5.16 -19.33 9.13
C THR A 29 4.22 -18.31 9.77
N LEU A 30 3.65 -17.40 8.98
CA LEU A 30 2.60 -16.49 9.44
C LEU A 30 1.34 -17.30 9.78
N PRO A 31 0.68 -17.05 10.92
CA PRO A 31 -0.62 -17.65 11.21
C PRO A 31 -1.68 -17.13 10.23
N SER A 32 -2.50 -18.06 9.74
CA SER A 32 -3.64 -17.80 8.85
C SER A 32 -4.67 -16.92 9.58
N PRO A 33 -5.29 -15.92 8.92
CA PRO A 33 -6.37 -15.15 9.53
C PRO A 33 -7.60 -16.05 9.77
N GLU A 34 -8.13 -16.00 10.99
CA GLU A 34 -9.39 -16.66 11.35
C GLU A 34 -10.55 -16.03 10.55
N PRO A 35 -11.56 -16.83 10.13
CA PRO A 35 -12.76 -16.27 9.52
C PRO A 35 -13.62 -15.54 10.57
N SER A 36 -14.08 -14.34 10.22
CA SER A 36 -15.00 -13.54 11.03
C SER A 36 -16.32 -14.26 11.31
N PRO A 37 -16.95 -14.08 12.50
CA PRO A 37 -18.23 -14.68 12.80
C PRO A 37 -19.36 -13.98 12.04
N THR A 38 -20.09 -14.75 11.23
CA THR A 38 -21.35 -14.35 10.61
C THR A 38 -22.42 -14.13 11.69
N SER A 39 -22.88 -12.90 11.86
CA SER A 39 -24.07 -12.57 12.65
C SER A 39 -25.32 -13.14 11.98
N ALA A 40 -25.91 -14.15 12.62
CA ALA A 40 -27.23 -14.65 12.26
C ALA A 40 -28.31 -13.78 12.92
N VAL A 41 -29.13 -13.15 12.09
CA VAL A 41 -30.35 -12.42 12.49
C VAL A 41 -31.42 -13.44 12.89
N ALA A 42 -31.94 -13.34 14.10
CA ALA A 42 -33.08 -14.13 14.57
C ALA A 42 -34.40 -13.61 13.98
N PRO A 43 -35.36 -14.48 13.60
CA PRO A 43 -36.70 -14.04 13.24
C PRO A 43 -37.56 -13.81 14.50
N THR A 44 -38.33 -12.72 14.47
CA THR A 44 -39.38 -12.36 15.43
C THR A 44 -40.65 -13.14 15.10
N ASP A 45 -41.09 -14.01 16.01
CA ASP A 45 -42.43 -14.63 15.95
C ASP A 45 -43.46 -13.75 16.67
N GLU A 46 -44.52 -13.38 15.93
CA GLU A 46 -45.77 -12.84 16.45
C GLU A 46 -46.53 -13.88 17.28
N PRO A 47 -47.17 -13.51 18.42
CA PRO A 47 -48.18 -14.35 19.03
C PRO A 47 -49.58 -14.08 18.42
N THR A 48 -50.13 -15.12 17.80
CA THR A 48 -51.53 -15.24 17.37
C THR A 48 -52.44 -15.46 18.59
N ALA A 49 -53.54 -14.69 18.66
CA ALA A 49 -54.60 -14.83 19.65
C ALA A 49 -55.45 -16.11 19.40
N THR A 50 -55.86 -16.79 20.46
CA THR A 50 -56.98 -17.75 20.40
C THR A 50 -57.79 -17.68 21.69
N THR A 51 -59.06 -17.34 21.51
CA THR A 51 -60.15 -17.34 22.49
C THR A 51 -60.56 -18.77 22.83
N THR A 52 -60.71 -19.07 24.12
CA THR A 52 -61.56 -20.17 24.58
C THR A 52 -62.45 -19.68 25.72
N ASP A 53 -63.73 -19.78 25.41
CA ASP A 53 -64.93 -19.62 26.21
C ASP A 53 -65.12 -20.88 27.09
N GLU A 54 -65.18 -20.74 28.42
CA GLU A 54 -65.78 -21.73 29.31
C GLU A 54 -66.42 -21.08 30.54
N THR A 55 -67.71 -20.83 30.39
CA THR A 55 -68.79 -20.81 31.40
C THR A 55 -68.42 -21.49 32.71
N HIS A 56 -68.28 -20.69 33.79
CA HIS A 56 -68.25 -21.19 35.16
C HIS A 56 -69.43 -20.65 35.96
N ASP A 57 -70.08 -21.59 36.62
CA ASP A 57 -71.30 -21.47 37.39
C ASP A 57 -71.30 -20.39 38.47
N ILE A 58 -72.45 -19.74 38.54
CA ILE A 58 -72.87 -18.80 39.57
C ILE A 58 -73.12 -19.56 40.88
N ARG A 59 -72.41 -19.18 41.94
CA ARG A 59 -72.92 -19.09 43.32
C ARG A 59 -71.85 -18.50 44.24
N VAL A 60 -71.94 -17.20 44.51
CA VAL A 60 -71.30 -16.59 45.68
C VAL A 60 -72.31 -15.70 46.38
N SER A 61 -72.36 -15.91 47.68
CA SER A 61 -73.21 -15.33 48.71
C SER A 61 -73.18 -13.81 48.75
N ALA A 62 -74.33 -13.23 49.09
CA ALA A 62 -74.43 -11.90 49.63
C ALA A 62 -73.71 -11.86 50.98
N ASP A 63 -72.73 -10.98 51.16
CA ASP A 63 -72.52 -10.28 52.44
C ASP A 63 -71.62 -9.05 52.28
N GLU A 64 -71.91 -8.07 53.14
CA GLU A 64 -71.11 -6.91 53.56
C GLU A 64 -70.70 -5.79 52.56
N THR A 65 -71.26 -4.61 52.83
CA THR A 65 -70.81 -3.32 52.27
C THR A 65 -69.73 -2.76 53.20
N GLU A 66 -68.45 -2.97 52.88
CA GLU A 66 -67.36 -2.22 53.53
C GLU A 66 -67.29 -0.79 52.97
N PRO A 67 -67.00 0.24 53.80
CA PRO A 67 -66.84 1.61 53.32
C PRO A 67 -65.58 1.76 52.46
N LEU A 68 -65.68 2.56 51.39
CA LEU A 68 -64.58 2.89 50.48
C LEU A 68 -63.39 3.49 51.27
N PRO A 69 -62.13 3.04 51.05
CA PRO A 69 -60.97 3.65 51.66
C PRO A 69 -60.76 5.10 51.16
N GLU A 70 -60.30 5.98 52.04
CA GLU A 70 -59.96 7.37 51.72
C GLU A 70 -58.83 7.44 50.66
N PRO A 71 -58.85 8.43 49.75
CA PRO A 71 -57.82 8.58 48.73
C PRO A 71 -56.47 8.92 49.37
N VAL A 72 -55.46 8.11 49.05
CA VAL A 72 -54.05 8.34 49.42
C VAL A 72 -53.53 9.55 48.62
N PRO A 73 -52.78 10.49 49.23
CA PRO A 73 -52.22 11.63 48.49
C PRO A 73 -51.31 11.16 47.35
N ASP A 74 -51.47 11.81 46.19
CA ASP A 74 -50.72 11.56 44.97
C ASP A 74 -49.24 11.90 45.19
N PRO A 75 -48.28 11.00 44.89
CA PRO A 75 -46.86 11.30 45.04
C PRO A 75 -46.44 12.53 44.23
N GLU A 76 -45.82 13.51 44.90
CA GLU A 76 -45.23 14.67 44.23
C GLU A 76 -44.19 14.21 43.19
N THR A 77 -44.34 14.72 41.97
CA THR A 77 -43.43 14.42 40.86
C THR A 77 -42.04 14.99 41.19
N PRO A 78 -40.96 14.19 41.13
CA PRO A 78 -39.62 14.71 41.40
C PRO A 78 -39.23 15.77 40.36
N PRO A 79 -38.41 16.76 40.74
CA PRO A 79 -37.94 17.79 39.81
C PRO A 79 -37.14 17.14 38.67
N THR A 80 -37.43 17.54 37.44
CA THR A 80 -36.75 17.06 36.24
C THR A 80 -35.32 17.60 36.23
N GLU A 81 -34.33 16.70 36.10
CA GLU A 81 -32.92 17.06 35.97
C GLU A 81 -32.71 17.85 34.66
N PRO A 82 -31.88 18.92 34.64
CA PRO A 82 -31.61 19.67 33.42
C PRO A 82 -30.93 18.77 32.38
N GLU A 83 -31.44 18.83 31.16
CA GLU A 83 -30.91 18.10 30.02
C GLU A 83 -29.46 18.54 29.75
N PRO A 84 -28.51 17.61 29.49
CA PRO A 84 -27.11 17.96 29.28
C PRO A 84 -26.94 18.83 28.03
N GLU A 85 -26.09 19.85 28.12
CA GLU A 85 -25.77 20.70 26.97
C GLU A 85 -25.18 19.88 25.81
N PRO A 86 -25.57 20.17 24.56
CA PRO A 86 -25.03 19.47 23.40
C PRO A 86 -23.53 19.71 23.30
N THR A 87 -22.79 18.61 23.14
CA THR A 87 -21.34 18.66 22.93
C THR A 87 -21.07 19.36 21.59
N PRO A 88 -20.09 20.29 21.51
CA PRO A 88 -19.79 20.97 20.25
C PRO A 88 -19.43 19.94 19.18
N THR A 89 -20.02 20.11 17.99
CA THR A 89 -19.66 19.28 16.83
C THR A 89 -18.21 19.58 16.45
N PRO A 90 -17.36 18.58 16.23
CA PRO A 90 -15.99 18.81 15.83
C PRO A 90 -15.96 19.59 14.50
N THR A 91 -15.11 20.61 14.44
CA THR A 91 -14.83 21.33 13.20
C THR A 91 -14.17 20.38 12.21
N PRO A 92 -14.55 20.38 10.92
CA PRO A 92 -13.87 19.56 9.92
C PRO A 92 -12.39 19.92 9.84
N THR A 93 -11.53 18.89 9.86
CA THR A 93 -10.10 19.04 9.57
C THR A 93 -9.93 19.35 8.09
N PRO A 94 -9.12 20.34 7.69
CA PRO A 94 -8.84 20.60 6.28
C PRO A 94 -8.19 19.38 5.62
N ASP A 95 -8.53 19.15 4.35
CA ASP A 95 -7.88 18.10 3.55
C ASP A 95 -6.38 18.42 3.40
N PRO A 96 -5.51 17.39 3.38
CA PRO A 96 -4.09 17.60 3.22
C PRO A 96 -3.76 18.20 1.85
N GLU A 97 -2.86 19.17 1.83
CA GLU A 97 -2.35 19.75 0.59
C GLU A 97 -1.42 18.78 -0.14
N LEU A 98 -1.65 18.57 -1.44
CA LEU A 98 -0.84 17.71 -2.29
C LEU A 98 0.15 18.54 -3.13
N GLN A 99 1.40 18.10 -3.19
CA GLN A 99 2.42 18.63 -4.12
C GLN A 99 2.69 17.63 -5.23
N VAL A 100 3.05 18.12 -6.41
CA VAL A 100 3.49 17.24 -7.51
C VAL A 100 4.98 17.04 -7.41
N GLN A 101 5.41 15.78 -7.35
CA GLN A 101 6.80 15.38 -7.43
C GLN A 101 7.04 14.54 -8.69
N GLU A 102 8.10 14.87 -9.40
CA GLU A 102 8.51 14.16 -10.61
C GLU A 102 9.71 13.26 -10.35
N ILE A 103 9.80 12.21 -11.16
CA ILE A 103 10.99 11.37 -11.30
C ILE A 103 11.34 11.26 -12.77
N GLY A 104 12.61 11.03 -13.03
CA GLY A 104 13.07 10.71 -14.37
C GLY A 104 14.50 10.21 -14.34
N GLY A 105 14.84 9.42 -15.35
CA GLY A 105 16.21 8.95 -15.48
C GLY A 105 16.37 7.85 -16.51
N THR A 106 17.55 7.27 -16.47
CA THR A 106 17.96 6.20 -17.36
C THR A 106 18.55 5.08 -16.53
N ILE A 107 18.12 3.84 -16.81
CA ILE A 107 18.75 2.64 -16.28
C ILE A 107 19.39 1.86 -17.41
N ARG A 108 20.54 1.24 -17.12
CA ARG A 108 21.18 0.32 -18.06
C ARG A 108 21.93 -0.77 -17.32
N TRP A 109 22.22 -1.84 -18.06
CA TRP A 109 23.21 -2.82 -17.63
C TRP A 109 24.60 -2.18 -17.56
N ALA A 110 25.07 -1.89 -16.35
CA ALA A 110 26.29 -1.15 -16.07
C ALA A 110 27.22 -1.89 -15.10
N ASN A 111 28.35 -1.23 -14.77
CA ASN A 111 29.45 -1.64 -13.88
C ASN A 111 29.20 -2.86 -12.99
N ARG A 112 30.01 -3.91 -13.18
CA ARG A 112 29.98 -5.21 -12.47
C ARG A 112 28.76 -6.11 -12.76
N TYR A 113 28.22 -6.04 -13.98
CA TYR A 113 27.15 -6.94 -14.44
C TYR A 113 25.84 -6.78 -13.66
N GLN A 114 25.42 -5.54 -13.43
CA GLN A 114 24.14 -5.25 -12.79
C GLN A 114 23.45 -4.06 -13.45
N TRP A 115 22.12 -4.00 -13.35
CA TRP A 115 21.40 -2.79 -13.71
C TRP A 115 21.70 -1.69 -12.70
N ALA A 116 21.91 -0.47 -13.18
CA ALA A 116 22.15 0.69 -12.35
C ALA A 116 21.49 1.93 -12.96
N LEU A 117 21.24 2.92 -12.10
CA LEU A 117 21.00 4.29 -12.52
C LEU A 117 22.20 4.80 -13.31
N VAL A 118 21.92 5.58 -14.34
CA VAL A 118 22.93 6.27 -15.11
C VAL A 118 23.01 7.71 -14.67
N ASP A 119 24.23 8.10 -14.33
CA ASP A 119 24.61 9.49 -14.10
C ASP A 119 25.94 9.73 -14.81
N ASP A 120 25.85 10.33 -16.01
CA ASP A 120 27.00 10.67 -16.83
C ASP A 120 26.75 11.99 -17.56
N ARG A 121 27.68 12.40 -18.43
CA ARG A 121 27.57 13.69 -19.13
C ARG A 121 26.27 13.87 -19.94
N ALA A 122 25.67 12.78 -20.41
CA ALA A 122 24.50 12.81 -21.28
C ALA A 122 23.20 12.38 -20.57
N HIS A 123 23.28 11.81 -19.35
CA HIS A 123 22.14 11.28 -18.62
C HIS A 123 22.20 11.70 -17.16
N ALA A 124 21.06 12.15 -16.63
CA ALA A 124 20.90 12.44 -15.21
C ALA A 124 19.64 11.75 -14.71
N SER A 125 19.69 11.26 -13.48
CA SER A 125 18.54 10.67 -12.78
C SER A 125 18.15 11.58 -11.61
N TYR A 126 16.85 11.74 -11.35
CA TYR A 126 16.32 12.55 -10.25
C TYR A 126 15.06 11.92 -9.65
N GLY A 127 14.76 12.25 -8.39
CA GLY A 127 13.61 11.72 -7.65
C GLY A 127 13.67 10.20 -7.39
N THR A 128 14.82 9.58 -7.65
CA THR A 128 15.04 8.14 -7.61
C THR A 128 16.20 7.81 -6.69
N SER A 129 15.97 6.99 -5.66
CA SER A 129 17.00 6.67 -4.67
C SER A 129 17.95 5.57 -5.17
N HIS A 130 17.41 4.47 -5.69
CA HIS A 130 18.20 3.35 -6.19
C HIS A 130 17.36 2.40 -7.05
N VAL A 131 18.05 1.42 -7.66
CA VAL A 131 17.42 0.32 -8.40
C VAL A 131 17.81 -1.03 -7.81
N LEU A 132 16.86 -1.97 -7.82
CA LEU A 132 17.06 -3.35 -7.39
C LEU A 132 16.75 -4.31 -8.54
N VAL A 133 17.70 -5.18 -8.86
CA VAL A 133 17.49 -6.25 -9.84
C VAL A 133 16.84 -7.45 -9.17
N LEU A 134 15.67 -7.83 -9.67
CA LEU A 134 14.95 -9.03 -9.28
C LEU A 134 14.97 -10.04 -10.43
N LYS A 135 14.57 -11.28 -10.15
CA LYS A 135 14.63 -12.38 -11.13
C LYS A 135 13.84 -12.11 -12.43
N ASP A 136 12.78 -11.29 -12.37
CA ASP A 136 11.86 -11.05 -13.48
C ASP A 136 11.62 -9.56 -13.80
N ARG A 137 12.31 -8.64 -13.10
CA ARG A 137 12.10 -7.19 -13.22
C ARG A 137 13.23 -6.37 -12.60
N VAL A 138 13.30 -5.10 -12.96
CA VAL A 138 14.09 -4.09 -12.24
C VAL A 138 13.12 -3.22 -11.46
N ARG A 139 13.35 -3.04 -10.16
CA ARG A 139 12.57 -2.15 -9.30
C ARG A 139 13.29 -0.83 -9.13
N ILE A 140 12.59 0.27 -9.35
CA ILE A 140 13.06 1.65 -9.22
C ILE A 140 12.43 2.22 -7.94
N PHE A 141 13.22 2.59 -6.94
CA PHE A 141 12.73 3.18 -5.70
C PHE A 141 12.78 4.70 -5.75
N TYR A 142 11.73 5.36 -5.28
CA TYR A 142 11.68 6.82 -5.23
C TYR A 142 12.46 7.36 -4.02
N GLU A 143 12.72 8.65 -4.00
CA GLU A 143 13.28 9.36 -2.82
C GLU A 143 12.19 9.78 -1.82
N PHE A 144 10.93 9.59 -2.17
CA PHE A 144 9.75 10.01 -1.42
C PHE A 144 8.70 8.90 -1.37
N GLY A 145 7.70 9.05 -0.49
CA GLY A 145 6.47 8.25 -0.52
C GLY A 145 5.37 9.02 -1.24
N ALA A 146 4.88 8.49 -2.36
CA ALA A 146 3.74 9.05 -3.06
C ALA A 146 2.44 8.79 -2.31
N ALA A 147 1.52 9.75 -2.36
CA ALA A 147 0.12 9.55 -2.00
C ALA A 147 -0.67 8.98 -3.20
N GLU A 148 -0.31 9.39 -4.41
CA GLU A 148 -0.99 9.01 -5.64
C GLU A 148 -0.01 8.94 -6.83
N VAL A 149 -0.23 8.00 -7.74
CA VAL A 149 0.46 7.93 -9.04
C VAL A 149 -0.37 8.69 -10.07
N ARG A 150 0.19 9.72 -10.70
CA ARG A 150 -0.50 10.45 -11.77
C ARG A 150 -0.20 9.85 -13.14
N ASP A 151 1.09 9.71 -13.45
CA ASP A 151 1.56 9.13 -14.70
C ASP A 151 2.93 8.46 -14.49
N PHE A 152 3.23 7.48 -15.33
CA PHE A 152 4.53 6.86 -15.41
C PHE A 152 4.74 6.26 -16.80
N SER A 153 5.86 6.60 -17.40
CA SER A 153 6.27 6.05 -18.69
C SER A 153 7.61 5.32 -18.58
N VAL A 154 7.74 4.26 -19.38
CA VAL A 154 9.01 3.56 -19.54
C VAL A 154 9.17 3.18 -21.01
N THR A 155 10.35 3.44 -21.56
CA THR A 155 10.68 3.17 -22.96
C THR A 155 12.07 2.55 -23.06
N VAL A 156 12.28 1.79 -24.13
CA VAL A 156 13.60 1.30 -24.53
C VAL A 156 14.21 2.27 -25.54
N ASP A 157 15.53 2.32 -25.60
CA ASP A 157 16.25 2.97 -26.69
C ASP A 157 16.30 2.11 -27.97
N ASP A 158 16.90 2.66 -29.03
CA ASP A 158 17.04 2.01 -30.34
C ASP A 158 17.85 0.69 -30.26
N GLU A 159 18.79 0.60 -29.34
CA GLU A 159 19.65 -0.57 -29.18
C GLU A 159 18.86 -1.76 -28.59
N PHE A 160 17.97 -1.51 -27.64
CA PHE A 160 17.02 -2.52 -27.16
C PHE A 160 15.86 -2.77 -28.13
N ALA A 161 15.34 -1.73 -28.78
CA ALA A 161 14.27 -1.86 -29.77
C ALA A 161 14.70 -2.73 -30.96
N SER A 162 15.92 -2.53 -31.48
CA SER A 162 16.49 -3.37 -32.56
C SER A 162 16.74 -4.82 -32.15
N ALA A 163 16.86 -5.08 -30.84
CA ALA A 163 16.95 -6.42 -30.27
C ALA A 163 15.57 -7.02 -29.93
N ASP A 164 14.48 -6.37 -30.36
CA ASP A 164 13.10 -6.79 -30.11
C ASP A 164 12.77 -6.90 -28.60
N VAL A 165 13.42 -6.05 -27.79
CA VAL A 165 13.12 -5.91 -26.36
C VAL A 165 11.97 -4.93 -26.19
N ARG A 166 10.99 -5.33 -25.40
CA ARG A 166 9.87 -4.47 -24.96
C ARG A 166 9.87 -4.35 -23.45
N VAL A 167 9.33 -3.24 -22.96
CA VAL A 167 9.20 -2.96 -21.53
C VAL A 167 7.74 -2.70 -21.16
N GLY A 168 7.44 -2.90 -19.89
CA GLY A 168 6.20 -2.46 -19.26
C GLY A 168 6.43 -2.15 -17.79
N ALA A 169 5.56 -1.37 -17.17
CA ALA A 169 5.70 -0.96 -15.78
C ALA A 169 4.48 -1.36 -14.93
N SER A 170 4.74 -1.62 -13.65
CA SER A 170 3.72 -1.62 -12.60
C SER A 170 4.17 -0.63 -11.53
N VAL A 171 3.34 0.35 -11.23
CA VAL A 171 3.75 1.53 -10.48
C VAL A 171 3.07 1.53 -9.12
N GLY A 172 3.87 1.58 -8.06
CA GLY A 172 3.41 1.72 -6.69
C GLY A 172 3.76 3.08 -6.12
N LEU A 173 3.48 3.25 -4.83
CA LEU A 173 3.64 4.52 -4.12
C LEU A 173 5.08 4.82 -3.68
N THR A 174 5.93 3.80 -3.54
CA THR A 174 7.33 3.94 -3.12
C THR A 174 8.33 3.42 -4.15
N TYR A 175 7.84 2.72 -5.18
CA TYR A 175 8.65 2.15 -6.24
C TYR A 175 7.82 1.87 -7.50
N ALA A 176 8.51 1.75 -8.64
CA ALA A 176 7.99 1.19 -9.88
C ALA A 176 8.74 -0.10 -10.24
N ASP A 177 8.02 -1.12 -10.67
CA ASP A 177 8.58 -2.36 -11.24
C ASP A 177 8.59 -2.26 -12.78
N VAL A 178 9.77 -2.43 -13.38
CA VAL A 178 9.97 -2.49 -14.84
C VAL A 178 10.19 -3.94 -15.28
N PHE A 179 9.32 -4.43 -16.14
CA PHE A 179 9.33 -5.76 -16.72
C PHE A 179 9.86 -5.74 -18.15
N PHE A 180 10.55 -6.81 -18.54
CA PHE A 180 11.13 -6.95 -19.88
C PHE A 180 10.50 -8.13 -20.62
N PHE A 181 10.36 -7.99 -21.93
CA PHE A 181 9.79 -9.00 -22.82
C PHE A 181 10.62 -9.08 -24.11
N MET A 182 10.75 -10.27 -24.70
CA MET A 182 11.36 -10.46 -26.03
C MET A 182 10.28 -10.72 -27.07
N GLY A 183 10.35 -10.01 -28.21
CA GLY A 183 9.40 -10.11 -29.30
C GLY A 183 7.97 -10.11 -28.83
N ASN A 184 7.11 -10.96 -29.40
CA ASN A 184 5.69 -11.00 -29.03
C ASN A 184 5.40 -11.83 -27.76
N SER A 185 6.43 -12.28 -27.03
CA SER A 185 6.25 -13.09 -25.82
C SER A 185 5.59 -12.29 -24.70
N LYS A 186 4.67 -12.95 -23.96
CA LYS A 186 4.13 -12.44 -22.69
C LYS A 186 4.94 -12.90 -21.48
N LYS A 187 5.95 -13.74 -21.67
CA LYS A 187 6.83 -14.20 -20.59
C LYS A 187 7.83 -13.12 -20.25
N ARG A 188 7.92 -12.78 -18.97
CA ARG A 188 8.92 -11.85 -18.43
C ARG A 188 10.31 -12.44 -18.60
N VAL A 189 11.24 -11.59 -19.00
CA VAL A 189 12.64 -11.92 -19.20
C VAL A 189 13.39 -11.58 -17.92
N ASN A 190 14.34 -12.43 -17.55
CA ASN A 190 15.24 -12.11 -16.45
C ASN A 190 16.15 -10.94 -16.86
N PRO A 191 16.10 -9.78 -16.18
CA PRO A 191 16.90 -8.62 -16.54
C PRO A 191 18.40 -8.92 -16.54
N SER A 192 18.88 -9.85 -15.72
CA SER A 192 20.30 -10.23 -15.68
C SER A 192 20.80 -10.93 -16.95
N LEU A 193 19.88 -11.37 -17.82
CA LEU A 193 20.22 -11.94 -19.13
C LEU A 193 20.25 -10.88 -20.23
N LEU A 194 19.81 -9.66 -19.95
CA LEU A 194 19.81 -8.53 -20.87
C LEU A 194 21.07 -7.69 -20.63
N SER A 195 22.17 -8.06 -21.30
CA SER A 195 23.49 -7.46 -21.09
C SER A 195 24.02 -6.66 -22.29
N LYS A 196 23.12 -6.19 -23.16
CA LYS A 196 23.51 -5.46 -24.38
C LYS A 196 24.17 -4.13 -24.00
N LYS A 197 25.48 -4.03 -24.27
CA LYS A 197 26.30 -2.87 -23.89
C LYS A 197 25.77 -1.61 -24.56
N GLY A 198 25.49 -0.60 -23.77
CA GLY A 198 25.03 0.70 -24.27
C GLY A 198 23.52 0.80 -24.48
N ALA A 199 22.76 -0.29 -24.27
CA ALA A 199 21.30 -0.26 -24.34
C ALA A 199 20.71 0.31 -23.04
N ASN A 200 19.75 1.21 -23.20
CA ASN A 200 19.17 2.01 -22.12
C ASN A 200 17.66 1.81 -22.04
N VAL A 201 17.16 1.91 -20.81
CA VAL A 201 15.74 2.08 -20.54
C VAL A 201 15.55 3.46 -19.93
N TRP A 202 14.66 4.23 -20.53
CA TRP A 202 14.29 5.56 -20.07
C TRP A 202 12.99 5.46 -19.27
N TYR A 203 12.89 6.23 -18.21
CA TYR A 203 11.65 6.33 -17.43
C TYR A 203 11.40 7.76 -16.99
N SER A 204 10.12 8.09 -16.81
CA SER A 204 9.66 9.32 -16.20
C SER A 204 8.33 9.08 -15.50
N GLY A 205 7.98 9.90 -14.53
CA GLY A 205 6.68 9.82 -13.88
C GLY A 205 6.40 11.04 -13.02
N SER A 206 5.12 11.23 -12.69
CA SER A 206 4.64 12.29 -11.81
C SER A 206 3.71 11.71 -10.75
N PHE A 207 3.83 12.23 -9.53
CA PHE A 207 3.17 11.71 -8.35
C PHE A 207 2.63 12.86 -7.52
N ASN A 208 1.49 12.67 -6.87
CA ASN A 208 1.10 13.57 -5.78
C ASN A 208 1.75 13.05 -4.49
N VAL A 209 2.38 13.94 -3.74
CA VAL A 209 2.94 13.69 -2.41
C VAL A 209 2.22 14.57 -1.39
N LEU A 210 2.09 14.10 -0.15
CA LEU A 210 1.59 14.94 0.92
C LEU A 210 2.60 16.04 1.20
N SER A 211 2.15 17.29 1.23
CA SER A 211 2.98 18.40 1.70
C SER A 211 3.47 18.09 3.12
N PRO A 212 4.76 18.30 3.43
CA PRO A 212 5.17 18.29 4.82
C PRO A 212 4.38 19.35 5.59
N PRO A 213 3.97 19.07 6.84
CA PRO A 213 3.27 20.07 7.65
C PRO A 213 4.14 21.33 7.76
N GLU A 214 3.53 22.50 7.54
CA GLU A 214 4.23 23.78 7.68
C GLU A 214 4.87 23.85 9.08
N PRO A 215 6.15 24.25 9.19
CA PRO A 215 6.77 24.40 10.51
C PRO A 215 5.95 25.40 11.32
N ALA A 216 5.59 25.03 12.55
CA ALA A 216 4.89 25.93 13.46
C ALA A 216 5.71 27.22 13.62
N GLN A 217 5.10 28.35 13.28
CA GLN A 217 5.67 29.70 13.43
C GLN A 217 5.75 30.13 14.89
#